data_AF-F2B2C2-F1
#
_entry.id   AF-F2B2C2-F1
#
_cell.length_a   1.000
_cell.length_b   1.000
_cell.length_c   1.000
_cell.angle_alpha   90.00
_cell.angle_beta   90.00
_cell.angle_gamma   90.00
#
_symmetry.space_group_name_H-M   'P 1'
#
loop_
_entity.id
_entity.type
_entity.pdbx_description
1 polymer ?
#
loop_
_entity_poly.entity_id
_entity_poly.type
_entity_poly.pdbx_seq_one_letter_code
_entity_poly.pdbx_strand_id
1 'polypeptide(L)'
;MRRLLRQGLIGTAGLGLLAAGLLGVIWFYMFCRIEVPSGHIAVLLKKTGSEIENSTEVVAEADFGKFKGLQEKVLTEGRYFYNPWNWDWDIVPQVEIPENRLGVRIRLYGDDLGYGNLIAYEPNQKGIAAEVLRPGRHQLNAVVYEAGQEVPRYRDNFIELVELHEPIVIPAGFKGVVTLLSAPPAED
;
A
#
# COMPACT_ATOMS: atom_id res chain seq x y z
N MET A 1 26.16 51.28 34.57
CA MET A 1 25.17 50.20 34.80
C MET A 1 24.18 49.96 33.64
N ARG A 2 23.55 50.98 33.03
CA ARG A 2 22.53 50.77 31.96
C ARG A 2 23.02 50.10 30.66
N ARG A 3 24.32 50.21 30.30
CA ARG A 3 24.88 49.55 29.09
C ARG A 3 25.12 48.04 29.27
N LEU A 4 25.51 47.59 30.47
CA LEU A 4 25.74 46.18 30.77
C LEU A 4 24.42 45.37 30.85
N LEU A 5 23.36 45.97 31.41
CA LEU A 5 22.00 45.38 31.41
C LEU A 5 21.41 45.25 29.99
N ARG A 6 21.68 46.21 29.09
CA ARG A 6 21.26 46.13 27.68
C ARG A 6 22.01 45.04 26.90
N GLN A 7 23.29 44.83 27.18
CA GLN A 7 24.09 43.78 26.54
C GLN A 7 23.64 42.37 26.98
N GLY A 8 23.30 42.19 28.26
CA GLY A 8 22.71 40.94 28.76
C GLY A 8 21.36 40.62 28.13
N LEU A 9 20.49 41.62 27.97
CA LEU A 9 19.16 41.45 27.37
C LEU A 9 19.22 41.07 25.88
N ILE A 10 20.15 41.65 25.12
CA ILE A 10 20.37 41.33 23.69
C ILE A 10 20.95 39.92 23.54
N GLY A 11 21.86 39.51 24.43
CA GLY A 11 22.41 38.15 24.44
C GLY A 11 21.35 37.09 24.74
N THR A 12 20.47 37.32 25.72
CA THR A 12 19.35 36.41 26.04
C THR A 12 18.31 36.36 24.92
N ALA A 13 18.03 37.49 24.27
CA ALA A 13 17.11 37.53 23.13
C ALA A 13 17.66 36.78 21.91
N GLY A 14 18.96 36.91 21.62
CA GLY A 14 19.64 36.16 20.56
C GLY A 14 19.66 34.65 20.82
N LEU A 15 19.95 34.24 22.07
CA LEU A 15 19.92 32.82 22.46
C LEU A 15 18.49 32.24 22.37
N GLY A 16 17.47 33.03 22.76
CA GLY A 16 16.07 32.65 22.63
C GLY A 16 15.62 32.44 21.19
N LEU A 17 16.04 33.32 20.26
CA LEU A 17 15.76 33.16 18.83
C LEU A 17 16.44 31.93 18.22
N LEU A 18 17.70 31.65 18.61
CA LEU A 18 18.40 30.44 18.18
C LEU A 18 17.73 29.17 18.70
N ALA A 19 17.32 29.16 19.98
CA ALA A 19 16.60 28.04 20.57
C ALA A 19 15.23 27.82 19.88
N ALA A 20 14.48 28.89 19.61
CA ALA A 20 13.23 28.81 18.87
C ALA A 20 13.43 28.29 17.43
N GLY A 21 14.52 28.70 16.76
CA GLY A 21 14.88 28.18 15.45
C GLY A 21 15.18 26.68 15.48
N LEU A 22 15.97 26.21 16.44
CA LEU A 22 16.28 24.78 16.62
C LEU A 22 15.02 23.97 16.92
N LEU A 23 14.15 24.47 17.80
CA LEU A 23 12.86 23.83 18.09
C LEU A 23 11.97 23.78 16.86
N GLY A 24 11.95 24.83 16.03
CA GLY A 24 11.23 24.84 14.76
C GLY A 24 11.73 23.78 13.77
N VAL A 25 13.05 23.59 13.67
CA VAL A 25 13.65 22.54 12.83
C VAL A 25 13.30 21.14 13.35
N ILE A 26 13.40 20.92 14.67
CA ILE A 26 13.04 19.64 15.29
C ILE A 26 11.55 19.35 15.10
N TRP A 27 10.70 20.35 15.29
CA TRP A 27 9.26 20.23 15.09
C TRP A 27 8.93 19.89 13.64
N PHE A 28 9.53 20.59 12.66
CA PHE A 28 9.35 20.30 11.25
C PHE A 28 9.83 18.89 10.88
N TYR A 29 10.97 18.46 11.43
CA TYR A 29 11.49 17.10 11.26
C TYR A 29 10.49 16.05 11.78
N MET A 30 9.95 16.24 12.99
CA MET A 30 8.98 15.31 13.57
C MET A 30 7.64 15.33 12.81
N PHE A 31 7.23 16.50 12.31
CA PHE A 31 6.00 16.66 11.55
C PHE A 31 6.04 15.95 10.19
N CYS A 32 7.20 15.89 9.54
CA CYS A 32 7.36 15.20 8.26
C CYS A 32 7.72 13.71 8.40
N ARG A 33 7.97 13.21 9.62
CA ARG A 33 8.47 11.86 9.84
C ARG A 33 7.33 10.84 9.79
N ILE A 34 7.49 9.86 8.91
CA ILE A 34 6.67 8.65 8.89
C ILE A 34 7.52 7.50 9.42
N GLU A 35 7.03 6.81 10.43
CA GLU A 35 7.66 5.60 10.96
C GLU A 35 6.70 4.44 10.75
N VAL A 36 7.05 3.58 9.80
CA VAL A 36 6.27 2.40 9.46
C VAL A 36 6.76 1.26 10.35
N PRO A 37 5.92 0.75 11.27
CA PRO A 37 6.28 -0.35 12.14
C PRO A 37 6.50 -1.64 11.34
N SER A 38 7.16 -2.62 11.94
CA SER A 38 7.37 -3.93 11.30
C SER A 38 6.04 -4.61 10.99
N GLY A 39 5.95 -5.27 9.83
CA GLY A 39 4.73 -5.95 9.38
C GLY A 39 3.62 -5.01 8.93
N HIS A 40 3.91 -3.72 8.73
CA HIS A 40 2.99 -2.74 8.17
C HIS A 40 3.55 -2.13 6.89
N ILE A 41 2.67 -1.50 6.12
CA ILE A 41 2.99 -0.65 4.99
C ILE A 41 2.33 0.71 5.19
N ALA A 42 2.92 1.77 4.64
CA ALA A 42 2.21 3.03 4.51
C ALA A 42 1.68 3.19 3.09
N VAL A 43 0.36 3.31 2.98
CA VAL A 43 -0.34 3.66 1.74
C VAL A 43 -0.30 5.16 1.60
N LEU A 44 0.19 5.65 0.46
CA LEU A 44 0.38 7.08 0.22
C LEU A 44 -0.74 7.66 -0.64
N LEU A 45 -1.27 8.80 -0.21
CA LEU A 45 -2.16 9.63 -1.00
C LEU A 45 -1.52 10.98 -1.23
N LYS A 46 -1.41 11.39 -2.48
CA LYS A 46 -0.90 12.72 -2.82
C LYS A 46 -2.05 13.72 -2.93
N LYS A 47 -2.01 14.79 -2.14
CA LYS A 47 -3.03 15.84 -2.10
C LYS A 47 -2.86 16.88 -3.22
N THR A 48 -1.62 17.07 -3.68
CA THR A 48 -1.26 18.15 -4.62
C THR A 48 -0.62 17.59 -5.89
N GLY A 49 -0.80 18.27 -7.02
CA GLY A 49 -0.22 17.86 -8.31
C GLY A 49 -1.22 17.96 -9.45
N SER A 50 -0.82 17.45 -10.61
CA SER A 50 -1.67 17.38 -11.80
C SER A 50 -2.81 16.36 -11.59
N GLU A 51 -3.94 16.60 -12.25
CA GLU A 51 -5.05 15.64 -12.34
C GLU A 51 -4.58 14.37 -13.06
N ILE A 52 -4.99 13.20 -12.56
CA ILE A 52 -4.87 11.95 -13.31
C ILE A 52 -5.93 11.94 -14.44
N GLU A 53 -5.70 11.15 -15.48
CA GLU A 53 -6.71 10.92 -16.52
C GLU A 53 -7.93 10.21 -15.92
N ASN A 54 -9.14 10.58 -16.35
CA ASN A 54 -10.40 10.06 -15.79
C ASN A 54 -10.54 8.53 -15.91
N SER A 55 -9.84 7.89 -16.83
CA SER A 55 -9.81 6.44 -17.01
C SER A 55 -8.96 5.72 -15.96
N THR A 56 -8.07 6.44 -15.26
CA THR A 56 -7.09 5.84 -14.35
C THR A 56 -7.36 6.30 -12.93
N GLU A 57 -7.66 5.35 -12.04
CA GLU A 57 -8.03 5.63 -10.65
C GLU A 57 -6.82 5.72 -9.70
N VAL A 58 -5.71 5.05 -10.06
CA VAL A 58 -4.50 4.91 -9.22
C VAL A 58 -3.28 5.42 -9.99
N VAL A 59 -2.43 6.19 -9.32
CA VAL A 59 -1.18 6.67 -9.92
C VAL A 59 -0.17 5.53 -10.00
N ALA A 60 0.18 5.14 -11.23
CA ALA A 60 1.18 4.11 -11.50
C ALA A 60 2.53 4.46 -10.86
N GLU A 61 3.31 3.43 -10.49
CA GLU A 61 4.60 3.63 -9.82
C GLU A 61 5.57 4.52 -10.63
N ALA A 62 5.55 4.46 -11.97
CA ALA A 62 6.39 5.26 -12.85
C ALA A 62 6.16 6.78 -12.71
N ASP A 63 4.95 7.18 -12.31
CA ASP A 63 4.54 8.58 -12.14
C ASP A 63 4.35 8.98 -10.69
N PHE A 64 4.92 8.18 -9.77
CA PHE A 64 4.89 8.43 -8.34
C PHE A 64 5.23 9.88 -8.02
N GLY A 65 4.34 10.52 -7.25
CA GLY A 65 4.57 11.88 -6.79
C GLY A 65 4.37 12.97 -7.84
N LYS A 66 3.94 12.67 -9.07
CA LYS A 66 3.59 13.71 -10.06
C LYS A 66 2.11 14.10 -9.96
N PHE A 67 1.22 13.10 -10.04
CA PHE A 67 -0.22 13.27 -10.04
C PHE A 67 -0.81 13.20 -8.63
N LYS A 68 -1.92 13.93 -8.41
CA LYS A 68 -2.72 13.83 -7.18
C LYS A 68 -3.49 12.49 -7.18
N GLY A 69 -3.76 11.94 -6.00
CA GLY A 69 -4.51 10.69 -5.83
C GLY A 69 -3.77 9.60 -5.07
N LEU A 70 -4.38 8.41 -5.01
CA LEU A 70 -3.81 7.23 -4.37
C LEU A 70 -2.62 6.73 -5.20
N GLN A 71 -1.50 6.47 -4.55
CA GLN A 71 -0.31 5.97 -5.22
C GLN A 71 -0.28 4.44 -5.18
N GLU A 72 0.09 3.81 -6.30
CA GLU A 72 0.35 2.37 -6.35
C GLU A 72 1.50 1.98 -5.42
N LYS A 73 2.55 2.80 -5.40
CA LYS A 73 3.73 2.60 -4.58
C LYS A 73 3.40 2.75 -3.10
N VAL A 74 3.69 1.70 -2.33
CA VAL A 74 3.63 1.70 -0.87
C VAL A 74 5.00 1.89 -0.25
N LEU A 75 5.05 2.42 0.97
CA LEU A 75 6.27 2.42 1.78
C LEU A 75 6.32 1.18 2.65
N THR A 76 7.45 0.49 2.65
CA THR A 76 7.67 -0.69 3.48
C THR A 76 8.01 -0.29 4.91
N GLU A 77 8.30 -1.26 5.77
CA GLU A 77 8.83 -1.00 7.11
C GLU A 77 10.09 -0.12 7.07
N GLY A 78 10.14 0.89 7.95
CA GLY A 78 11.24 1.83 8.00
C GLY A 78 10.82 3.25 8.32
N ARG A 79 11.77 4.17 8.12
CA ARG A 79 11.59 5.61 8.37
C ARG A 79 11.65 6.39 7.07
N TYR A 80 10.61 7.17 6.82
CA TYR A 80 10.48 8.02 5.64
C TYR A 80 10.14 9.45 6.03
N PHE A 81 10.32 10.37 5.08
CA PHE A 81 10.03 11.79 5.27
C PHE A 81 9.18 12.31 4.13
N TYR A 82 7.94 12.68 4.44
CA TYR A 82 7.01 13.28 3.49
C TYR A 82 6.34 14.48 4.13
N ASN A 83 6.11 15.52 3.33
CA ASN A 83 5.47 16.74 3.80
C ASN A 83 3.94 16.53 3.92
N PRO A 84 3.34 16.62 5.13
CA PRO A 84 1.89 16.41 5.34
C PRO A 84 0.98 17.38 4.59
N TRP A 85 1.51 18.54 4.16
CA TRP A 85 0.76 19.48 3.31
C TRP A 85 0.49 18.92 1.91
N ASN A 86 1.42 18.12 1.38
CA ASN A 86 1.31 17.55 0.03
C ASN A 86 0.89 16.08 0.04
N TRP A 87 1.06 15.41 1.17
CA TRP A 87 0.91 13.97 1.31
C TRP A 87 0.00 13.64 2.48
N ASP A 88 -0.89 12.68 2.26
CA ASP A 88 -1.52 11.87 3.29
C ASP A 88 -0.91 10.49 3.28
N TRP A 89 -1.01 9.80 4.41
CA TRP A 89 -0.64 8.40 4.49
C TRP A 89 -1.46 7.68 5.54
N ASP A 90 -1.67 6.40 5.29
CA ASP A 90 -2.32 5.50 6.23
C ASP A 90 -1.43 4.27 6.45
N ILE A 91 -1.22 3.91 7.72
CA ILE A 91 -0.36 2.79 8.10
C ILE A 91 -1.26 1.57 8.29
N VAL A 92 -1.15 0.62 7.38
CA VAL A 92 -1.98 -0.60 7.37
C VAL A 92 -1.12 -1.85 7.53
N PRO A 93 -1.65 -2.94 8.09
CA PRO A 93 -0.94 -4.22 8.15
C PRO A 93 -0.56 -4.71 6.74
N GLN A 94 0.60 -5.37 6.63
CA GLN A 94 0.98 -6.09 5.42
C GLN A 94 0.00 -7.23 5.14
N VAL A 95 -0.12 -7.59 3.86
CA VAL A 95 -0.87 -8.78 3.45
C VAL A 95 -0.10 -10.01 3.89
N GLU A 96 -0.69 -10.81 4.78
CA GLU A 96 -0.12 -12.07 5.25
C GLU A 96 -1.01 -13.22 4.76
N ILE A 97 -0.40 -14.13 3.99
CA ILE A 97 -1.08 -15.33 3.48
C ILE A 97 -0.72 -16.50 4.40
N PRO A 98 -1.71 -17.17 5.02
CA PRO A 98 -1.48 -18.32 5.89
C PRO A 98 -0.77 -19.48 5.19
N GLU A 99 -0.01 -20.29 5.92
CA GLU A 99 0.74 -21.45 5.41
C GLU A 99 -0.10 -22.49 4.66
N ASN A 100 -1.38 -22.62 5.03
CA ASN A 100 -2.34 -23.57 4.47
C ASN A 100 -3.29 -22.92 3.44
N ARG A 101 -2.95 -21.75 2.91
CA ARG A 101 -3.76 -21.00 1.96
C ARG A 101 -2.92 -20.48 0.79
N LEU A 102 -3.57 -20.26 -0.34
CA LEU A 102 -3.03 -19.52 -1.48
C LEU A 102 -3.89 -18.28 -1.72
N GLY A 103 -3.27 -17.14 -1.99
CA GLY A 103 -3.98 -15.89 -2.26
C GLY A 103 -4.13 -15.65 -3.76
N VAL A 104 -5.36 -15.62 -4.27
CA VAL A 104 -5.66 -15.15 -5.62
C VAL A 104 -5.73 -13.62 -5.58
N ARG A 105 -4.79 -12.96 -6.27
CA ARG A 105 -4.70 -11.50 -6.31
C ARG A 105 -5.60 -10.95 -7.42
N ILE A 106 -6.40 -9.94 -7.09
CA ILE A 106 -7.30 -9.25 -8.00
C ILE A 106 -6.96 -7.76 -7.98
N ARG A 107 -6.50 -7.23 -9.12
CA ARG A 107 -6.17 -5.80 -9.26
C ARG A 107 -7.42 -5.03 -9.67
N LEU A 108 -7.68 -3.93 -8.97
CA LEU A 108 -8.81 -3.04 -9.29
C LEU A 108 -8.41 -1.88 -10.21
N TYR A 109 -7.10 -1.72 -10.43
CA TYR A 109 -6.49 -0.67 -11.24
C TYR A 109 -5.71 -1.27 -12.41
N GLY A 110 -5.33 -0.41 -13.36
CA GLY A 110 -4.57 -0.79 -14.56
C GLY A 110 -5.42 -0.77 -15.82
N ASP A 111 -4.85 -1.29 -16.90
CA ASP A 111 -5.48 -1.34 -18.21
C ASP A 111 -6.63 -2.36 -18.24
N ASP A 112 -7.71 -2.02 -18.94
CA ASP A 112 -8.85 -2.92 -19.09
C ASP A 112 -8.45 -4.19 -19.85
N LEU A 113 -9.01 -5.32 -19.40
CA LEU A 113 -8.88 -6.58 -20.11
C LEU A 113 -9.64 -6.49 -21.44
N GLY A 114 -8.99 -6.88 -22.52
CA GLY A 114 -9.65 -7.04 -23.82
C GLY A 114 -10.88 -7.96 -23.73
N TYR A 115 -11.82 -7.79 -24.67
CA TYR A 115 -13.10 -8.50 -24.65
C TYR A 115 -12.94 -10.02 -24.47
N GLY A 116 -13.61 -10.57 -23.45
CA GLY A 116 -13.64 -12.00 -23.16
C GLY A 116 -12.50 -12.52 -22.26
N ASN A 117 -11.54 -11.67 -21.88
CA ASN A 117 -10.46 -12.05 -20.96
C ASN A 117 -10.84 -11.73 -19.51
N LEU A 118 -10.58 -12.68 -18.61
CA LEU A 118 -10.81 -12.53 -17.16
C LEU A 118 -9.50 -12.53 -16.35
N ILE A 119 -8.44 -13.07 -16.96
CA ILE A 119 -7.12 -13.22 -16.33
C ILE A 119 -6.18 -12.14 -16.86
N ALA A 120 -5.61 -11.38 -15.95
CA ALA A 120 -4.53 -10.44 -16.16
C ALA A 120 -3.20 -11.20 -16.22
N TYR A 121 -2.68 -11.37 -17.43
CA TYR A 121 -1.36 -11.99 -17.65
C TYR A 121 -0.23 -10.98 -17.46
N GLU A 122 -0.49 -9.70 -17.75
CA GLU A 122 0.50 -8.64 -17.59
C GLU A 122 0.35 -7.93 -16.23
N PRO A 123 1.45 -7.37 -15.66
CA PRO A 123 1.40 -6.69 -14.37
C PRO A 123 0.53 -5.42 -14.34
N ASN A 124 0.40 -4.73 -15.46
CA ASN A 124 -0.36 -3.48 -15.63
C ASN A 124 -1.85 -3.70 -15.93
N GLN A 125 -2.30 -4.93 -16.11
CA GLN A 125 -3.69 -5.23 -16.44
C GLN A 125 -4.53 -5.35 -15.16
N LYS A 126 -5.74 -4.78 -15.22
CA LYS A 126 -6.79 -4.91 -14.23
C LYS A 126 -7.36 -6.34 -14.24
N GLY A 127 -7.87 -6.82 -13.10
CA GLY A 127 -8.53 -8.12 -12.99
C GLY A 127 -7.73 -9.18 -12.21
N ILE A 128 -8.06 -10.46 -12.44
CA ILE A 128 -7.48 -11.59 -11.67
C ILE A 128 -6.06 -11.85 -12.18
N ALA A 129 -5.05 -11.70 -11.32
CA ALA A 129 -3.68 -11.98 -11.68
C ALA A 129 -3.48 -13.47 -12.01
N ALA A 130 -2.71 -13.77 -13.05
CA ALA A 130 -2.38 -15.15 -13.42
C ALA A 130 -1.55 -15.89 -12.36
N GLU A 131 -0.75 -15.15 -11.58
CA GLU A 131 0.06 -15.70 -10.50
C GLU A 131 -0.67 -15.65 -9.16
N VAL A 132 -0.54 -16.73 -8.39
CA VAL A 132 -1.05 -16.82 -7.02
C VAL A 132 0.01 -16.39 -6.01
N LEU A 133 -0.44 -15.72 -4.96
CA LEU A 133 0.38 -15.39 -3.80
C LEU A 133 0.60 -16.64 -2.96
N ARG A 134 1.88 -16.96 -2.76
CA ARG A 134 2.31 -18.05 -1.87
C ARG A 134 2.17 -17.62 -0.40
N PRO A 135 2.14 -18.58 0.54
CA PRO A 135 2.20 -18.26 1.95
C PRO A 135 3.38 -17.35 2.31
N GLY A 136 3.13 -16.42 3.22
CA GLY A 136 4.11 -15.42 3.64
C GLY A 136 3.57 -14.00 3.58
N ARG A 137 4.47 -13.04 3.81
CA ARG A 137 4.15 -11.61 3.86
C ARG A 137 4.42 -10.95 2.52
N HIS A 138 3.46 -10.16 2.07
CA HIS A 138 3.50 -9.43 0.81
C HIS A 138 3.29 -7.94 1.07
N GLN A 139 4.12 -7.13 0.43
CA GLN A 139 4.09 -5.66 0.54
C GLN A 139 3.11 -5.09 -0.49
N LEU A 140 1.84 -5.48 -0.38
CA LEU A 140 0.78 -5.13 -1.31
C LEU A 140 -0.31 -4.34 -0.59
N ASN A 141 -0.86 -3.33 -1.25
CA ASN A 141 -2.02 -2.61 -0.75
C ASN A 141 -3.32 -3.34 -1.10
N ALA A 142 -3.56 -4.47 -0.41
CA ALA A 142 -4.74 -5.30 -0.65
C ALA A 142 -5.61 -5.51 0.59
N VAL A 143 -6.87 -5.88 0.35
CA VAL A 143 -7.77 -6.43 1.38
C VAL A 143 -7.86 -7.94 1.19
N VAL A 144 -7.58 -8.69 2.26
CA VAL A 144 -7.61 -10.16 2.27
C VAL A 144 -8.96 -10.65 2.79
N TYR A 145 -9.54 -11.65 2.11
CA TYR A 145 -10.79 -12.30 2.52
C TYR A 145 -10.81 -13.77 2.09
N GLU A 146 -11.65 -14.58 2.74
CA GLU A 146 -11.82 -15.99 2.36
C GLU A 146 -12.70 -16.15 1.13
N ALA A 147 -12.40 -17.14 0.30
CA ALA A 147 -13.18 -17.41 -0.91
C ALA A 147 -14.67 -17.62 -0.62
N GLY A 148 -15.52 -16.96 -1.40
CA GLY A 148 -16.98 -17.00 -1.25
C GLY A 148 -17.55 -16.13 -0.12
N GLN A 149 -16.73 -15.39 0.62
CA GLN A 149 -17.20 -14.36 1.56
C GLN A 149 -17.28 -12.99 0.88
N GLU A 150 -18.11 -12.10 1.44
CA GLU A 150 -18.14 -10.70 1.01
C GLU A 150 -16.84 -9.99 1.40
N VAL A 151 -16.39 -9.09 0.54
CA VAL A 151 -15.19 -8.29 0.78
C VAL A 151 -15.39 -7.40 2.02
N PRO A 152 -14.60 -7.55 3.09
CA PRO A 152 -14.74 -6.74 4.28
C PRO A 152 -14.29 -5.31 3.99
N ARG A 153 -15.23 -4.35 4.04
CA ARG A 153 -14.94 -2.92 3.85
C ARG A 153 -14.62 -2.23 5.17
N TYR A 154 -13.43 -2.47 5.71
CA TYR A 154 -12.93 -1.74 6.89
C TYR A 154 -12.08 -0.52 6.52
N ARG A 155 -11.64 -0.41 5.25
CA ARG A 155 -10.89 0.72 4.70
C ARG A 155 -11.23 0.89 3.22
N ASP A 156 -11.10 2.12 2.71
CA ASP A 156 -11.42 2.45 1.30
C ASP A 156 -10.17 2.73 0.44
N ASN A 157 -8.99 2.79 1.05
CA ASN A 157 -7.73 3.15 0.39
C ASN A 157 -6.94 1.93 -0.16
N PHE A 158 -7.63 0.88 -0.58
CA PHE A 158 -7.02 -0.31 -1.18
C PHE A 158 -7.12 -0.28 -2.70
N ILE A 159 -6.12 -0.88 -3.37
CA ILE A 159 -6.09 -0.97 -4.84
C ILE A 159 -6.24 -2.41 -5.34
N GLU A 160 -6.12 -3.38 -4.42
CA GLU A 160 -6.21 -4.80 -4.74
C GLU A 160 -7.05 -5.56 -3.73
N LEU A 161 -7.47 -6.73 -4.14
CA LEU A 161 -8.17 -7.72 -3.33
C LEU A 161 -7.39 -9.03 -3.37
N VAL A 162 -7.38 -9.76 -2.27
CA VAL A 162 -6.77 -11.09 -2.19
C VAL A 162 -7.78 -12.08 -1.63
N GLU A 163 -8.14 -13.05 -2.45
CA GLU A 163 -9.05 -14.12 -2.10
C GLU A 163 -8.27 -15.37 -1.67
N LEU A 164 -8.52 -15.87 -0.47
CA LEU A 164 -7.82 -17.05 0.06
C LEU A 164 -8.51 -18.34 -0.36
N HIS A 165 -7.74 -19.26 -0.95
CA HIS A 165 -8.18 -20.60 -1.34
C HIS A 165 -7.32 -21.69 -0.68
N GLU A 166 -7.90 -22.88 -0.50
CA GLU A 166 -7.17 -24.04 0.01
C GLU A 166 -6.33 -24.68 -1.12
N PRO A 167 -5.02 -24.93 -0.91
CA PRO A 167 -4.19 -25.59 -1.89
C PRO A 167 -4.53 -27.09 -1.97
N ILE A 168 -4.71 -27.58 -3.20
CA ILE A 168 -4.81 -29.03 -3.47
C ILE A 168 -3.41 -29.54 -3.80
N VAL A 169 -2.85 -30.36 -2.92
CA VAL A 169 -1.54 -30.97 -3.13
C VAL A 169 -1.71 -32.25 -3.94
N ILE A 170 -1.16 -32.25 -5.16
CA ILE A 170 -1.14 -33.43 -6.02
C ILE A 170 0.16 -34.20 -5.74
N PRO A 171 0.09 -35.48 -5.37
CA PRO A 171 1.28 -36.28 -5.14
C PRO A 171 2.16 -36.40 -6.40
N ALA A 172 3.46 -36.59 -6.18
CA ALA A 172 4.40 -36.80 -7.29
C ALA A 172 3.97 -38.01 -8.14
N GLY A 173 4.05 -37.87 -9.47
CA GLY A 173 3.61 -38.90 -10.43
C GLY A 173 2.16 -38.77 -10.90
N PHE A 174 1.38 -37.85 -10.33
CA PHE A 174 0.01 -37.55 -10.76
C PHE A 174 -0.08 -36.18 -11.44
N LYS A 175 -1.08 -36.01 -12.32
CA LYS A 175 -1.44 -34.72 -12.92
C LYS A 175 -2.83 -34.32 -12.41
N GLY A 176 -2.92 -33.17 -11.77
CA GLY A 176 -4.23 -32.59 -11.44
C GLY A 176 -4.94 -32.13 -12.70
N VAL A 177 -6.19 -32.53 -12.85
CA VAL A 177 -7.06 -32.04 -13.92
C VAL A 177 -8.26 -31.42 -13.25
N VAL A 178 -8.44 -30.10 -13.44
CA VAL A 178 -9.64 -29.41 -13.01
C VAL A 178 -10.65 -29.52 -14.13
N THR A 179 -11.70 -30.30 -13.91
CA THR A 179 -12.82 -30.44 -14.83
C THR A 179 -14.03 -29.69 -14.26
N LEU A 180 -14.69 -28.87 -15.07
CA LEU A 180 -15.97 -28.25 -14.75
C LEU A 180 -17.11 -29.29 -14.82
N LEU A 181 -16.99 -30.38 -14.06
CA LEU A 181 -18.03 -31.40 -14.00
C LEU A 181 -19.21 -30.87 -13.20
N SER A 182 -20.41 -31.03 -13.75
CA SER A 182 -21.67 -30.67 -13.13
C SER A 182 -22.10 -31.61 -11.99
N ALA A 183 -21.39 -32.73 -11.81
CA ALA A 183 -21.61 -33.69 -10.73
C ALA A 183 -20.28 -34.37 -10.34
N PRO A 184 -20.14 -34.83 -9.08
CA PRO A 184 -18.99 -35.65 -8.68
C PRO A 184 -18.90 -36.91 -9.56
N PRO A 185 -17.68 -37.37 -9.90
CA PRO A 185 -17.51 -38.64 -10.59
C PRO A 185 -18.09 -39.77 -9.75
N ALA A 186 -18.65 -40.80 -10.39
CA ALA A 186 -19.14 -41.98 -9.69
C ALA A 186 -18.00 -42.61 -8.87
N GLU A 187 -18.29 -42.96 -7.61
CA GLU A 187 -17.36 -43.73 -6.78
C GLU A 187 -17.27 -45.16 -7.36
N ASP A 188 -16.06 -45.61 -7.67
CA ASP A 188 -15.76 -47.00 -8.06
C ASP A 188 -15.75 -47.94 -6.84
#